data_AF-A0A1H7SBX2-F1
#
_entry.id   AF-A0A1H7SBX2-F1
#
_cell.length_a   1.000
_cell.length_b   1.000
_cell.length_c   1.000
_cell.angle_alpha   90.00
_cell.angle_beta   90.00
_cell.angle_gamma   90.00
#
_symmetry.space_group_name_H-M   'P 1'
#
loop_
_entity.id
_entity.type
_entity.pdbx_description
1 polymer ?
#
loop_
_entity_poly.entity_id
_entity_poly.type
_entity_poly.pdbx_seq_one_letter_code
_entity_poly.pdbx_strand_id
1 'polypeptide(L)'
;MKKEKAIMTEEKVRLILEEVTDLLLRKNQDYGNASFDLGLNGNMVHLWDKVRRFRTLVENSIKNGDSVPNFESIEDTLKDIIGYGIIGLLILSEEKNR
;
A
#
# COMPACT_ATOMS: atom_id res chain seq x y z
N MET A 1 11.10 2.09 -29.66
CA MET A 1 9.74 2.50 -29.27
C MET A 1 9.85 3.63 -28.26
N LYS A 2 9.25 4.81 -28.51
CA LYS A 2 9.18 5.87 -27.50
C LYS A 2 8.31 5.33 -26.35
N LYS A 3 8.87 5.18 -25.14
CA LYS A 3 8.07 4.88 -23.95
C LYS A 3 7.02 5.99 -23.82
N GLU A 4 5.76 5.63 -23.93
CA GLU A 4 4.66 6.56 -23.72
C GLU A 4 4.81 7.14 -22.31
N LYS A 5 4.83 8.47 -22.20
CA LYS A 5 5.06 9.14 -20.92
C LYS A 5 3.86 8.84 -20.02
N ALA A 6 4.08 8.37 -18.80
CA ALA A 6 3.00 8.20 -17.84
C ALA A 6 2.35 9.58 -17.59
N ILE A 7 1.06 9.70 -17.91
CA ILE A 7 0.26 10.90 -17.68
C ILE A 7 -0.64 10.62 -16.49
N MET A 8 -0.50 11.43 -15.45
CA MET A 8 -1.39 11.45 -14.29
C MET A 8 -2.66 12.21 -14.69
N THR A 9 -3.80 11.52 -14.62
CA THR A 9 -5.14 12.13 -14.77
C THR A 9 -5.93 11.85 -13.51
N GLU A 10 -6.91 12.71 -13.20
CA GLU A 10 -7.80 12.51 -12.06
C GLU A 10 -8.50 11.13 -12.12
N GLU A 11 -9.01 10.77 -13.29
CA GLU A 11 -9.67 9.48 -13.54
C GLU A 11 -8.77 8.29 -13.16
N LYS A 12 -7.51 8.28 -13.61
CA LYS A 12 -6.56 7.21 -13.29
C LYS A 12 -6.25 7.13 -11.80
N VAL A 13 -6.12 8.28 -11.14
CA VAL A 13 -5.88 8.33 -9.69
C VAL A 13 -7.10 7.78 -8.94
N ARG A 14 -8.31 8.15 -9.35
CA ARG A 14 -9.55 7.65 -8.74
C ARG A 14 -9.69 6.14 -8.87
N LEU A 15 -9.43 5.58 -10.05
CA LEU A 15 -9.47 4.13 -10.28
C LEU A 15 -8.52 3.38 -9.33
N ILE A 16 -7.29 3.88 -9.16
CA ILE A 16 -6.32 3.27 -8.23
C ILE A 16 -6.82 3.35 -6.78
N LEU A 17 -7.41 4.48 -6.38
CA LEU A 17 -7.95 4.65 -5.03
C LEU A 17 -9.16 3.76 -4.76
N GLU A 18 -10.00 3.51 -5.76
CA GLU A 18 -11.11 2.54 -5.68
C GLU A 18 -10.57 1.13 -5.43
N GLU A 19 -9.56 0.69 -6.19
CA GLU A 19 -8.92 -0.61 -5.97
C GLU A 19 -8.31 -0.76 -4.57
N VAL A 20 -7.67 0.29 -4.06
CA VAL A 20 -7.13 0.31 -2.69
C VAL A 20 -8.25 0.25 -1.65
N THR A 21 -9.36 0.94 -1.90
CA THR A 21 -10.54 0.91 -1.02
C THR A 21 -11.10 -0.51 -0.93
N ASP A 22 -11.31 -1.17 -2.07
CA ASP A 22 -11.82 -2.54 -2.11
C ASP A 22 -10.85 -3.52 -1.42
N LEU A 23 -9.55 -3.36 -1.63
CA LEU A 23 -8.52 -4.15 -0.96
C LEU A 23 -8.58 -4.00 0.56
N LEU A 24 -8.69 -2.77 1.06
CA LEU A 24 -8.79 -2.47 2.49
C LEU A 24 -10.05 -3.08 3.10
N LEU A 25 -11.21 -2.91 2.45
CA LEU A 25 -12.49 -3.43 2.94
C LEU A 25 -12.47 -4.97 3.02
N ARG A 26 -11.94 -5.64 2.00
CA ARG A 26 -11.73 -7.09 2.01
C ARG A 26 -10.83 -7.53 3.17
N LYS A 27 -9.67 -6.88 3.34
CA LYS A 27 -8.75 -7.20 4.44
C LYS A 27 -9.42 -6.99 5.80
N ASN A 28 -10.19 -5.92 5.97
CA ASN A 28 -10.92 -5.67 7.20
C ASN A 28 -12.02 -6.71 7.46
N GLN A 29 -12.65 -7.25 6.41
CA GLN A 29 -13.59 -8.36 6.53
C GLN A 29 -12.89 -9.65 6.99
N ASP A 30 -11.70 -9.93 6.45
CA ASP A 30 -10.93 -11.15 6.76
C ASP A 30 -10.30 -11.13 8.16
N TYR A 31 -9.79 -9.97 8.60
CA TYR A 31 -9.00 -9.82 9.84
C TYR A 31 -9.69 -8.98 10.92
N GLY A 32 -10.90 -8.47 10.67
CA GLY A 32 -11.55 -7.51 11.54
C GLY A 32 -10.74 -6.22 11.69
N ASN A 33 -10.94 -5.53 12.82
CA ASN A 33 -10.25 -4.28 13.12
C ASN A 33 -8.82 -4.48 13.66
N ALA A 34 -8.17 -5.62 13.40
CA ALA A 34 -6.84 -5.92 13.92
C ALA A 34 -5.76 -4.87 13.56
N SER A 35 -5.95 -4.17 12.43
CA SER A 35 -5.05 -3.09 12.00
C SER A 35 -5.03 -1.87 12.95
N PHE A 36 -5.98 -1.78 13.88
CA PHE A 36 -6.11 -0.68 14.84
C PHE A 36 -5.57 -1.02 16.23
N ASP A 37 -5.35 -2.30 16.55
CA ASP A 37 -5.08 -2.81 17.90
C ASP A 37 -3.85 -2.17 18.57
N LEU A 38 -2.85 -1.81 17.77
CA LEU A 38 -1.57 -1.25 18.23
C LEU A 38 -1.44 0.25 17.97
N GLY A 39 -2.52 0.91 17.53
CA GLY A 39 -2.55 2.33 17.19
C GLY A 39 -1.46 2.75 16.18
N LEU A 40 -1.00 3.99 16.29
CA LEU A 40 0.01 4.54 15.36
C LEU A 40 1.36 3.82 15.41
N ASN A 41 1.74 3.25 16.56
CA ASN A 41 2.98 2.49 16.66
C ASN A 41 2.93 1.21 15.80
N GLY A 42 1.82 0.46 15.87
CA GLY A 42 1.63 -0.70 15.00
C GLY A 42 1.53 -0.30 13.53
N ASN A 43 0.78 0.76 13.22
CA ASN A 43 0.67 1.28 11.87
C ASN A 43 2.03 1.66 11.27
N MET A 44 2.88 2.35 12.02
CA MET A 44 4.25 2.69 11.61
C MET A 44 5.07 1.43 11.27
N VAL A 45 4.98 0.38 12.10
CA VAL A 45 5.69 -0.89 11.85
C VAL A 45 5.19 -1.55 10.57
N HIS A 46 3.88 -1.54 10.31
CA HIS A 46 3.32 -2.05 9.06
C HIS A 46 3.80 -1.26 7.84
N LEU A 47 3.78 0.07 7.89
CA LEU A 47 4.32 0.92 6.82
C LEU A 47 5.80 0.64 6.58
N TRP A 48 6.59 0.52 7.65
CA TRP A 48 8.02 0.21 7.56
C TRP A 48 8.29 -1.10 6.82
N ASP A 49 7.54 -2.16 7.15
CA ASP A 49 7.66 -3.45 6.48
C ASP A 49 7.37 -3.34 4.97
N LYS A 50 6.30 -2.62 4.60
CA LYS A 50 5.91 -2.45 3.18
C LYS A 50 6.91 -1.59 2.40
N VAL A 51 7.43 -0.51 2.98
CA VAL A 51 8.49 0.30 2.35
C VAL A 51 9.78 -0.51 2.20
N ARG A 52 10.16 -1.31 3.19
CA ARG A 52 11.33 -2.19 3.10
C ARG A 52 11.18 -3.24 2.00
N ARG A 53 9.98 -3.83 1.87
CA ARG A 53 9.65 -4.73 0.75
C ARG A 53 9.74 -4.01 -0.59
N PHE A 54 9.13 -2.83 -0.72
CA PHE A 54 9.13 -2.06 -1.96
C PHE A 54 10.57 -1.80 -2.44
N ARG A 55 11.43 -1.32 -1.54
CA ARG A 55 12.85 -1.14 -1.81
C ARG A 55 13.51 -2.43 -2.31
N THR A 56 13.27 -3.54 -1.63
CA THR A 56 13.86 -4.84 -1.98
C THR A 56 13.42 -5.29 -3.38
N LEU A 57 12.14 -5.15 -3.72
CA LEU A 57 11.60 -5.50 -5.03
C LEU A 57 12.21 -4.64 -6.15
N VAL A 58 12.34 -3.33 -5.93
CA VAL A 58 12.96 -2.41 -6.89
C VAL A 58 14.45 -2.70 -7.08
N GLU A 59 15.19 -2.92 -5.99
CA GLU A 59 16.61 -3.26 -6.10
C GLU A 59 16.84 -4.59 -6.83
N ASN A 60 15.98 -5.57 -6.59
CA ASN A 60 16.08 -6.89 -7.23
C ASN A 60 15.71 -6.82 -8.71
N SER A 61 14.69 -6.05 -9.11
CA SER A 61 14.33 -5.90 -10.53
C SER A 61 15.43 -5.20 -11.33
N ILE A 62 16.17 -4.27 -10.71
CA ILE A 62 17.34 -3.63 -11.32
C ILE A 62 18.52 -4.61 -11.44
N LYS A 63 18.75 -5.45 -10.42
CA LYS A 63 19.92 -6.36 -10.36
C LYS A 63 19.78 -7.62 -11.21
N ASN A 64 18.59 -8.22 -11.28
CA ASN A 64 18.39 -9.56 -11.83
C ASN A 64 17.63 -9.59 -13.17
N GLY A 65 17.29 -8.43 -13.73
CA GLY A 65 16.38 -8.35 -14.90
C GLY A 65 14.93 -8.75 -14.55
N ASP A 66 14.11 -9.08 -15.55
CA ASP A 66 12.67 -9.41 -15.43
C ASP A 66 12.36 -10.72 -14.65
N SER A 67 13.28 -11.22 -13.83
CA SER A 67 13.01 -12.34 -12.92
C SER A 67 12.21 -11.82 -11.71
N VAL A 68 10.89 -11.73 -11.91
CA VAL A 68 9.92 -11.26 -10.92
C VAL A 68 9.90 -12.22 -9.71
N PRO A 69 10.04 -11.72 -8.47
CA PRO A 69 9.82 -12.52 -7.28
C PRO A 69 8.39 -13.09 -7.26
N ASN A 70 8.26 -14.41 -7.14
CA ASN A 70 7.02 -15.19 -7.35
C ASN A 70 5.85 -14.95 -6.35
N PHE A 71 5.96 -14.03 -5.38
CA PHE A 71 5.01 -14.01 -4.25
C PHE A 71 4.24 -12.70 -4.03
N GLU A 72 4.73 -11.53 -4.46
CA GLU A 72 3.97 -10.27 -4.38
C GLU A 72 4.60 -9.20 -5.28
N SER A 73 3.77 -8.44 -5.99
CA SER A 73 4.24 -7.46 -6.97
C SER A 73 4.62 -6.11 -6.34
N ILE A 74 5.34 -5.28 -7.11
CA ILE A 74 5.61 -3.89 -6.73
C ILE A 74 4.29 -3.11 -6.61
N GLU A 75 3.33 -3.39 -7.49
CA GLU A 75 2.02 -2.76 -7.50
C GLU A 75 1.24 -3.06 -6.22
N ASP A 76 1.15 -4.34 -5.83
CA ASP A 76 0.48 -4.75 -4.58
C ASP A 76 1.12 -4.08 -3.36
N THR A 77 2.46 -4.00 -3.36
CA THR A 77 3.20 -3.37 -2.27
C THR A 77 2.91 -1.86 -2.19
N LEU A 78 2.78 -1.18 -3.31
CA LEU A 78 2.41 0.24 -3.35
C LEU A 78 0.96 0.46 -2.88
N LYS A 79 0.03 -0.41 -3.30
CA LYS A 79 -1.37 -0.38 -2.81
C LYS A 79 -1.45 -0.58 -1.30
N ASP A 80 -0.64 -1.48 -0.75
CA ASP A 80 -0.52 -1.68 0.70
C ASP A 80 0.00 -0.44 1.43
N ILE A 81 1.01 0.24 0.88
CA ILE A 81 1.53 1.49 1.47
C ILE A 81 0.44 2.57 1.51
N ILE A 82 -0.32 2.73 0.42
CA ILE A 82 -1.47 3.65 0.39
C ILE A 82 -2.50 3.23 1.45
N GLY A 83 -2.83 1.95 1.51
CA GLY A 83 -3.80 1.41 2.45
C GLY A 83 -3.44 1.65 3.92
N TYR A 84 -2.19 1.38 4.32
CA TYR A 84 -1.73 1.66 5.68
C TYR A 84 -1.65 3.17 5.97
N GLY A 85 -1.41 4.01 4.97
CA GLY A 85 -1.54 5.47 5.10
C GLY A 85 -2.97 5.88 5.47
N ILE A 86 -3.98 5.31 4.79
CA ILE A 86 -5.41 5.53 5.10
C ILE A 86 -5.74 5.05 6.53
N ILE A 87 -5.29 3.86 6.92
CA ILE A 87 -5.49 3.33 8.28
C ILE A 87 -4.89 4.27 9.33
N GLY A 88 -3.68 4.79 9.10
CA GLY A 88 -3.05 5.74 10.02
C GLY A 88 -3.85 7.04 10.18
N LEU A 89 -4.44 7.54 9.09
CA LEU A 89 -5.33 8.70 9.14
C LEU A 89 -6.63 8.41 9.89
N LEU A 90 -7.20 7.21 9.75
CA LEU A 90 -8.38 6.78 10.51
C LEU A 90 -8.07 6.71 12.01
N ILE A 91 -6.95 6.11 12.40
CA ILE A 91 -6.49 6.08 13.81
C ILE A 91 -6.38 7.50 14.38
N LEU A 92 -5.70 8.41 13.66
CA LEU A 92 -5.57 9.81 14.08
C LEU A 92 -6.92 10.54 14.20
N SER A 93 -7.86 10.23 13.29
CA SER A 93 -9.20 10.81 13.33
C SER A 93 -9.97 10.35 14.56
N GLU A 94 -9.90 9.06 14.89
CA GLU A 94 -10.55 8.52 16.10
C GLU A 94 -9.93 9.06 17.39
N GLU A 95 -8.60 9.22 17.45
CA GLU A 95 -7.92 9.80 18.61
C GLU A 95 -8.29 11.27 18.86
N LYS A 96 -8.51 12.06 17.80
CA LYS A 96 -8.94 13.48 17.92
C LYS A 96 -10.39 13.64 18.39
N ASN A 97 -11.21 12.62 18.19
CA ASN A 97 -12.63 12.63 18.54
C ASN A 97 -12.90 12.02 19.92
N ARG A 98 -11.85 11.64 20.67
CA ARG A 98 -11.89 11.20 22.07
C ARG A 98 -11.59 12.37 23.01
#